data_AF-A0A7V5VXP6-F1
#
_entry.id   AF-A0A7V5VXP6-F1
#
_cell.length_a   1.000
_cell.length_b   1.000
_cell.length_c   1.000
_cell.angle_alpha   90.00
_cell.angle_beta   90.00
_cell.angle_gamma   90.00
#
_symmetry.space_group_name_H-M   'P 1'
#
loop_
_entity.id
_entity.type
_entity.pdbx_description
1 polymer ?
#
loop_
_entity_poly.entity_id
_entity_poly.type
_entity_poly.pdbx_seq_one_letter_code
_entity_poly.pdbx_strand_id
1 'polypeptide(L)'
;MNYKKYLPYIQVLAGFLGTLLLLFIIFDNWILPSLVRDRKIVNVPNLVGMKIDDATKLLISKDLDYKVVAEQYNENYPKDIVIRQNPNAGIQVKESRQILLTISKGKESSAVPYLINKQEGYAKNDIQNAQLSIGNITYQNNDSIPKGIVISQNPPPGKAVPYYSNVDLVISLGAEDILLMPNLVGKNYSEAQSTLNVLGLQIGEVNYMKNETFLPNTILKQNPRSGDTVRKNTIVTLILSK
;
A
#
# COMPACT_ATOMS: atom_id res chain seq x y z
N MET A 1 -5.61 -101.15 -22.04
CA MET A 1 -4.72 -100.17 -21.37
C MET A 1 -5.01 -100.19 -19.86
N ASN A 2 -4.00 -100.49 -19.03
CA ASN A 2 -4.16 -100.74 -17.59
C ASN A 2 -4.21 -99.41 -16.79
N TYR A 3 -5.35 -98.72 -16.79
CA TYR A 3 -5.57 -97.43 -16.12
C TYR A 3 -5.31 -97.48 -14.60
N LYS A 4 -5.45 -98.66 -13.98
CA LYS A 4 -5.16 -98.89 -12.55
C LYS A 4 -3.70 -98.60 -12.16
N LYS A 5 -2.73 -98.71 -13.10
CA LYS A 5 -1.30 -98.42 -12.83
C LYS A 5 -1.02 -96.93 -12.63
N TYR A 6 -1.87 -96.05 -13.17
CA TYR A 6 -1.71 -94.59 -13.10
C TYR A 6 -2.58 -93.92 -12.03
N LEU A 7 -3.52 -94.66 -11.44
CA LEU A 7 -4.41 -94.18 -10.37
C LEU A 7 -3.70 -93.47 -9.20
N PRO A 8 -2.55 -93.96 -8.66
CA PRO A 8 -1.85 -93.25 -7.58
C PRO A 8 -1.23 -91.92 -8.04
N TYR A 9 -0.74 -91.84 -9.29
CA TYR A 9 -0.18 -90.60 -9.84
C TYR A 9 -1.27 -89.53 -10.06
N ILE A 10 -2.46 -89.95 -10.49
CA ILE A 10 -3.61 -89.06 -10.65
C ILE A 10 -4.06 -88.52 -9.28
N GLN A 11 -4.06 -89.34 -8.23
CA GLN A 11 -4.39 -88.90 -6.86
C GLN A 11 -3.39 -87.90 -6.30
N VAL A 12 -2.08 -88.12 -6.52
CA VAL A 12 -1.03 -87.18 -6.11
C VAL A 12 -1.13 -85.86 -6.88
N LEU A 13 -1.37 -85.92 -8.20
CA LEU A 13 -1.54 -84.74 -9.03
C LEU A 13 -2.80 -83.93 -8.64
N ALA A 14 -3.92 -84.61 -8.39
CA ALA A 14 -5.15 -83.99 -7.93
C ALA A 14 -4.98 -83.35 -6.54
N GLY A 15 -4.27 -84.01 -5.62
CA GLY A 15 -3.92 -83.45 -4.32
C GLY A 15 -3.06 -82.19 -4.44
N PHE A 16 -2.01 -82.24 -5.29
CA PHE A 16 -1.15 -81.09 -5.56
C PHE A 16 -1.93 -79.91 -6.14
N LEU A 17 -2.74 -80.15 -7.17
CA LEU A 17 -3.63 -79.14 -7.76
C LEU A 17 -4.60 -78.56 -6.72
N GLY A 18 -5.18 -79.42 -5.87
CA GLY A 18 -6.04 -78.99 -4.77
C GLY A 18 -5.34 -78.06 -3.78
N THR A 19 -4.11 -78.40 -3.36
CA THR A 19 -3.32 -77.55 -2.46
C THR A 19 -2.95 -76.20 -3.09
N LEU A 20 -2.64 -76.19 -4.38
CA LEU A 20 -2.27 -74.98 -5.12
C LEU A 20 -3.49 -74.05 -5.28
N LEU A 21 -4.67 -74.63 -5.51
CA LEU A 21 -5.94 -73.91 -5.55
C LEU A 21 -6.32 -73.35 -4.17
N LEU A 22 -6.09 -74.11 -3.10
CA LEU A 22 -6.31 -73.67 -1.72
C LEU A 22 -5.37 -72.52 -1.33
N LEU A 23 -4.09 -72.62 -1.69
CA LEU A 23 -3.11 -71.55 -1.51
C LEU A 23 -3.50 -70.30 -2.30
N PHE A 24 -3.99 -70.46 -3.54
CA PHE A 24 -4.50 -69.36 -4.34
C PHE A 24 -5.69 -68.67 -3.65
N ILE A 25 -6.67 -69.42 -3.14
CA ILE A 25 -7.84 -68.86 -2.43
C ILE A 25 -7.42 -68.14 -1.13
N ILE A 26 -6.51 -68.72 -0.34
CA ILE A 26 -5.99 -68.08 0.87
C ILE A 26 -5.22 -66.81 0.51
N PHE A 27 -4.39 -66.89 -0.52
CA PHE A 27 -3.64 -65.74 -1.00
C PHE A 27 -4.55 -64.62 -1.50
N ASP A 28 -5.59 -64.96 -2.27
CA ASP A 28 -6.51 -64.00 -2.88
C ASP A 28 -7.51 -63.41 -1.88
N ASN A 29 -8.08 -64.22 -0.97
CA ASN A 29 -9.09 -63.74 -0.03
C ASN A 29 -8.51 -63.21 1.29
N TRP A 30 -7.33 -63.66 1.73
CA TRP A 30 -6.81 -63.31 3.06
C TRP A 30 -5.50 -62.52 2.99
N ILE A 31 -4.54 -62.94 2.16
CA ILE A 31 -3.22 -62.29 2.11
C ILE A 31 -3.27 -60.99 1.29
N LEU A 32 -3.85 -61.01 0.09
CA LEU A 32 -3.95 -59.84 -0.78
C LEU A 32 -4.72 -58.68 -0.14
N PRO A 33 -5.90 -58.86 0.47
CA PRO A 33 -6.62 -57.79 1.15
C PRO A 33 -5.88 -57.22 2.36
N SER A 34 -5.08 -58.05 3.05
CA SER A 34 -4.24 -57.58 4.16
C SER A 34 -3.06 -56.72 3.68
N LEU A 35 -2.56 -56.93 2.46
CA LEU A 35 -1.46 -56.16 1.88
C LEU A 35 -1.97 -54.87 1.21
N VAL A 36 -3.17 -54.91 0.62
CA VAL A 36 -3.84 -53.75 0.04
C VAL A 36 -4.66 -53.06 1.13
N ARG A 37 -4.01 -52.20 1.92
CA ARG A 37 -4.72 -51.30 2.84
C ARG A 37 -5.71 -50.44 2.07
N ASP A 38 -7.00 -50.76 2.18
CA ASP A 38 -8.11 -49.90 1.76
C ASP A 38 -8.14 -48.65 2.64
N ARG A 39 -7.33 -47.66 2.25
CA ARG A 39 -7.36 -46.34 2.88
C ARG A 39 -8.70 -45.68 2.60
N LYS A 40 -9.29 -45.10 3.65
CA LYS A 40 -10.58 -44.44 3.57
C LYS A 40 -10.53 -43.32 2.52
N ILE A 41 -11.59 -43.23 1.73
CA ILE A 41 -11.75 -42.15 0.75
C ILE A 41 -12.41 -40.95 1.45
N VAL A 42 -11.84 -39.78 1.24
CA VAL A 42 -12.27 -38.50 1.80
C VAL A 42 -12.50 -37.50 0.66
N ASN A 43 -13.55 -36.68 0.79
CA ASN A 43 -13.78 -35.55 -0.11
C ASN A 43 -12.88 -34.38 0.27
N VAL A 44 -12.18 -33.84 -0.73
CA VAL A 44 -11.36 -32.64 -0.55
C VAL A 44 -12.26 -31.43 -0.29
N PRO A 45 -12.09 -30.73 0.85
CA PRO A 45 -12.87 -29.52 1.15
C PRO A 45 -12.50 -28.35 0.23
N ASN A 46 -13.37 -27.35 0.14
CA ASN A 46 -13.03 -26.08 -0.48
C ASN A 46 -12.27 -25.21 0.54
N LEU A 47 -11.02 -24.90 0.22
CA LEU A 47 -10.11 -24.09 1.01
C LEU A 47 -9.86 -22.72 0.39
N VAL A 48 -10.22 -22.51 -0.88
CA VAL A 48 -9.99 -21.24 -1.57
C VAL A 48 -10.81 -20.15 -0.88
N GLY A 49 -10.14 -19.05 -0.53
CA GLY A 49 -10.73 -17.95 0.23
C GLY A 49 -10.68 -18.12 1.75
N MET A 50 -10.26 -19.28 2.26
CA MET A 50 -10.05 -19.48 3.69
C MET A 50 -8.68 -18.96 4.13
N LYS A 51 -8.60 -18.49 5.39
CA LYS A 51 -7.33 -18.23 6.05
C LYS A 51 -6.55 -19.53 6.24
N ILE A 52 -5.24 -19.51 6.04
CA ILE A 52 -4.39 -20.70 6.14
C ILE A 52 -4.55 -21.44 7.49
N ASP A 53 -4.70 -20.70 8.60
CA ASP A 53 -4.91 -21.28 9.93
C ASP A 53 -6.20 -22.11 10.01
N ASP A 54 -7.27 -21.68 9.34
CA ASP A 54 -8.57 -22.36 9.36
C ASP A 54 -8.60 -23.49 8.32
N ALA A 55 -7.97 -23.27 7.16
CA ALA A 55 -7.81 -24.29 6.13
C ALA A 55 -7.03 -25.51 6.65
N THR A 56 -5.95 -25.28 7.40
CA THR A 56 -5.12 -26.35 7.97
C THR A 56 -5.86 -27.14 9.04
N LYS A 57 -6.60 -26.47 9.93
CA LYS A 57 -7.49 -27.14 10.90
C LYS A 57 -8.54 -28.00 10.21
N LEU A 58 -9.17 -27.48 9.15
CA LEU A 58 -10.17 -28.21 8.39
C LEU A 58 -9.57 -29.46 7.73
N LEU A 59 -8.38 -29.35 7.13
CA LEU A 59 -7.68 -30.49 6.53
C LEU A 59 -7.34 -31.57 7.55
N ILE A 60 -6.80 -31.18 8.71
CA ILE A 60 -6.47 -32.12 9.80
C ILE A 60 -7.74 -32.84 10.28
N SER A 61 -8.86 -32.13 10.44
CA SER A 61 -10.16 -32.74 10.83
C SER A 61 -10.75 -33.70 9.80
N LYS A 62 -10.23 -33.69 8.57
CA LYS A 62 -10.63 -34.56 7.46
C LYS A 62 -9.60 -35.65 7.18
N ASP A 63 -8.61 -35.83 8.07
CA ASP A 63 -7.52 -36.79 7.89
C ASP A 63 -6.73 -36.54 6.58
N LEU A 64 -6.57 -35.28 6.19
CA LEU A 64 -5.81 -34.85 5.02
C LEU A 64 -4.57 -34.08 5.43
N ASP A 65 -3.46 -34.34 4.73
CA ASP A 65 -2.20 -33.61 4.91
C ASP A 65 -2.17 -32.36 4.02
N TYR A 66 -1.24 -31.44 4.29
CA TYR A 66 -1.08 -30.24 3.46
C TYR A 66 0.38 -29.89 3.19
N LYS A 67 0.60 -29.11 2.14
CA LYS A 67 1.88 -28.47 1.84
C LYS A 67 1.66 -27.12 1.19
N VAL A 68 2.27 -26.09 1.75
CA VAL A 68 2.38 -24.80 1.07
C VAL A 68 3.48 -24.93 0.01
N VAL A 69 3.10 -24.85 -1.26
CA VAL A 69 4.04 -25.02 -2.38
C VAL A 69 4.52 -23.69 -2.95
N ALA A 70 3.75 -22.63 -2.76
CA ALA A 70 4.09 -21.31 -3.26
C ALA A 70 3.31 -20.23 -2.50
N GLU A 71 3.87 -19.03 -2.49
CA GLU A 71 3.18 -17.80 -2.12
C GLU A 71 3.21 -16.86 -3.33
N GLN A 72 2.07 -16.27 -3.69
CA GLN A 72 1.93 -15.41 -4.86
C GLN A 72 1.18 -14.13 -4.49
N TYR A 73 1.54 -12.99 -5.10
CA TYR A 73 0.73 -11.79 -4.98
C TYR A 73 -0.64 -12.01 -5.62
N ASN A 74 -1.69 -11.46 -5.00
CA ASN A 74 -3.05 -11.59 -5.48
C ASN A 74 -3.83 -10.31 -5.18
N GLU A 75 -4.57 -9.82 -6.17
CA GLU A 75 -5.35 -8.58 -6.02
C GLU A 75 -6.65 -8.76 -5.24
N ASN A 76 -7.22 -9.97 -5.29
CA ASN A 76 -8.55 -10.28 -4.74
C ASN A 76 -8.48 -10.79 -3.30
N TYR A 77 -7.38 -11.45 -2.93
CA TYR A 77 -7.23 -12.08 -1.63
C TYR A 77 -6.16 -11.36 -0.77
N PRO A 78 -6.49 -10.96 0.47
CA PRO A 78 -5.52 -10.48 1.44
C PRO A 78 -4.40 -11.49 1.70
N LYS A 79 -3.34 -11.03 2.37
CA LYS A 79 -2.24 -11.90 2.80
C LYS A 79 -2.77 -13.06 3.68
N ASP A 80 -2.13 -14.23 3.55
CA ASP A 80 -2.39 -15.45 4.35
C ASP A 80 -3.72 -16.16 4.04
N ILE A 81 -4.33 -15.83 2.90
CA ILE A 81 -5.50 -16.52 2.35
C ILE A 81 -5.08 -17.53 1.28
N VAL A 82 -5.71 -18.71 1.28
CA VAL A 82 -5.50 -19.72 0.24
C VAL A 82 -6.15 -19.25 -1.07
N ILE A 83 -5.34 -19.11 -2.12
CA ILE A 83 -5.80 -18.66 -3.44
C ILE A 83 -5.97 -19.82 -4.44
N ARG A 84 -5.29 -20.93 -4.18
CA ARG A 84 -5.35 -22.13 -5.02
C ARG A 84 -5.06 -23.35 -4.16
N GLN A 85 -5.77 -24.42 -4.46
CA GLN A 85 -5.51 -25.74 -3.92
C GLN A 85 -5.37 -26.76 -5.05
N ASN A 86 -4.67 -27.85 -4.78
CA ASN A 86 -4.63 -29.03 -5.63
C ASN A 86 -4.48 -30.28 -4.75
N PRO A 87 -5.38 -31.28 -4.85
CA PRO A 87 -6.54 -31.39 -5.73
C PRO A 87 -7.64 -30.34 -5.50
N ASN A 88 -8.45 -30.10 -6.54
CA ASN A 88 -9.61 -29.21 -6.48
C ASN A 88 -10.67 -29.73 -5.49
N ALA A 89 -11.48 -28.81 -4.98
CA ALA A 89 -12.57 -29.13 -4.06
C ALA A 89 -13.55 -30.16 -4.65
N GLY A 90 -14.08 -31.04 -3.80
CA GLY A 90 -15.03 -32.09 -4.18
C GLY A 90 -14.40 -33.34 -4.79
N ILE A 91 -13.09 -33.34 -5.10
CA ILE A 91 -12.39 -34.54 -5.54
C ILE A 91 -12.29 -35.54 -4.39
N GLN A 92 -12.48 -36.82 -4.69
CA GLN A 92 -12.27 -37.92 -3.76
C GLN A 92 -10.80 -38.36 -3.77
N VAL A 93 -10.19 -38.39 -2.59
CA VAL A 93 -8.79 -38.81 -2.40
C VAL A 93 -8.70 -39.79 -1.24
N LYS A 94 -7.63 -40.57 -1.19
CA LYS A 94 -7.33 -41.39 -0.02
C LYS A 94 -6.94 -40.48 1.16
N GLU A 95 -7.21 -40.93 2.38
CA GLU A 95 -6.72 -40.28 3.60
C GLU A 95 -5.19 -40.10 3.57
N SER A 96 -4.71 -39.10 4.33
CA SER A 96 -3.33 -38.61 4.33
C SER A 96 -2.86 -38.13 2.94
N ARG A 97 -3.77 -37.83 2.02
CA ARG A 97 -3.40 -37.19 0.76
C ARG A 97 -2.95 -35.76 1.06
N GLN A 98 -1.76 -35.43 0.57
CA GLN A 98 -1.22 -34.09 0.66
C GLN A 98 -1.93 -33.13 -0.30
N ILE A 99 -2.60 -32.12 0.25
CA ILE A 99 -3.23 -31.02 -0.48
C ILE A 99 -2.21 -29.89 -0.62
N LEU A 100 -1.89 -29.54 -1.87
CA LEU A 100 -0.96 -28.48 -2.21
C LEU A 100 -1.68 -27.14 -2.18
N LEU A 101 -1.20 -26.22 -1.36
CA LEU A 101 -1.78 -24.90 -1.16
C LEU A 101 -0.87 -23.83 -1.74
N THR A 102 -1.49 -22.86 -2.41
CA THR A 102 -0.83 -21.60 -2.76
C THR A 102 -1.49 -20.48 -1.96
N ILE A 103 -0.67 -19.67 -1.29
CA ILE A 103 -1.14 -18.63 -0.38
C ILE A 103 -0.94 -17.25 -1.02
N SER A 104 -1.85 -16.34 -0.73
CA SER A 104 -1.71 -14.93 -1.12
C SER A 104 -0.64 -14.24 -0.27
N LYS A 105 0.26 -13.51 -0.93
CA LYS A 105 1.15 -12.51 -0.29
C LYS A 105 0.46 -11.16 -0.09
N GLY A 106 -0.83 -11.06 -0.43
CA GLY A 106 -1.57 -9.81 -0.56
C GLY A 106 -1.34 -9.15 -1.92
N LYS A 107 -1.76 -7.89 -2.04
CA LYS A 107 -1.49 -7.07 -3.21
C LYS A 107 0.01 -6.80 -3.33
N GLU A 108 0.49 -6.73 -4.57
CA GLU A 108 1.86 -6.28 -4.80
C GLU A 108 2.02 -4.85 -4.30
N SER A 109 3.12 -4.57 -3.59
CA SER A 109 3.29 -3.34 -2.83
C SER A 109 4.68 -2.75 -3.01
N SER A 110 4.73 -1.42 -2.95
CA SER A 110 5.95 -0.63 -2.93
C SER A 110 6.10 0.08 -1.60
N ALA A 111 7.34 0.33 -1.20
CA ALA A 111 7.62 1.19 -0.05
C ALA A 111 7.49 2.65 -0.47
N VAL A 112 6.73 3.44 0.29
CA VAL A 112 6.60 4.87 0.03
C VAL A 112 7.96 5.55 0.24
N PRO A 113 8.49 6.30 -0.75
CA PRO A 113 9.78 6.99 -0.63
C PRO A 113 9.72 8.14 0.40
N TYR A 114 10.89 8.58 0.87
CA TYR A 114 11.02 9.79 1.67
C TYR A 114 11.11 11.02 0.76
N LEU A 115 10.10 11.90 0.88
CA LEU A 115 9.87 13.05 0.01
C LEU A 115 9.95 14.39 0.74
N ILE A 116 9.89 14.39 2.08
CA ILE A 116 9.98 15.59 2.91
C ILE A 116 11.30 16.31 2.65
N ASN A 117 11.26 17.65 2.60
CA ASN A 117 12.38 18.53 2.27
C ASN A 117 12.97 18.37 0.85
N LYS A 118 12.31 17.60 -0.04
CA LYS A 118 12.66 17.58 -1.45
C LYS A 118 11.89 18.64 -2.22
N GLN A 119 12.48 19.07 -3.33
CA GLN A 119 11.79 19.92 -4.30
C GLN A 119 10.68 19.12 -4.99
N GLU A 120 9.55 19.78 -5.27
CA GLU A 120 8.37 19.17 -5.89
C GLU A 120 8.69 18.30 -7.11
N GLY A 121 9.54 18.77 -8.02
CA GLY A 121 9.91 18.02 -9.22
C GLY A 121 10.62 16.69 -8.91
N TYR A 122 11.58 16.70 -7.98
CA TYR A 122 12.25 15.47 -7.55
C TYR A 122 11.30 14.54 -6.80
N ALA A 123 10.42 15.09 -5.96
CA ALA A 123 9.45 14.29 -5.23
C ALA A 123 8.50 13.54 -6.17
N LYS A 124 8.02 14.19 -7.24
CA LYS A 124 7.18 13.56 -8.27
C LYS A 124 7.90 12.41 -8.99
N ASN A 125 9.16 12.61 -9.36
CA ASN A 125 9.97 11.56 -10.00
C ASN A 125 10.17 10.36 -9.07
N ASP A 126 10.45 10.60 -7.79
CA ASP A 126 10.64 9.52 -6.81
C ASP A 126 9.35 8.70 -6.60
N ILE A 127 8.18 9.35 -6.59
CA ILE A 127 6.88 8.66 -6.54
C ILE A 127 6.71 7.74 -7.75
N GLN A 128 6.99 8.24 -8.96
CA GLN A 128 6.85 7.45 -10.19
C GLN A 128 7.85 6.29 -10.26
N ASN A 129 9.10 6.52 -9.86
CA ASN A 129 10.13 5.49 -9.78
C ASN A 129 9.77 4.38 -8.78
N ALA A 130 9.03 4.71 -7.74
CA ALA A 130 8.49 3.75 -6.78
C ALA A 130 7.22 3.02 -7.27
N GLN A 131 6.81 3.21 -8.53
CA GLN A 131 5.56 2.67 -9.10
C GLN A 131 4.31 3.10 -8.31
N LEU A 132 4.34 4.32 -7.77
CA LEU A 132 3.23 4.96 -7.08
C LEU A 132 2.64 6.08 -7.93
N SER A 133 1.44 6.54 -7.56
CA SER A 133 0.72 7.60 -8.25
C SER A 133 0.82 8.91 -7.47
N ILE A 134 0.87 10.04 -8.19
CA ILE A 134 0.79 11.36 -7.56
C ILE A 134 -0.66 11.59 -7.14
N GLY A 135 -0.87 11.81 -5.83
CA GLY A 135 -2.17 12.12 -5.26
C GLY A 135 -2.49 13.60 -5.29
N ASN A 136 -3.17 14.07 -4.25
CA ASN A 136 -3.50 15.46 -4.07
C ASN A 136 -2.27 16.26 -3.68
N ILE A 137 -2.05 17.39 -4.36
CA ILE A 137 -1.03 18.36 -4.01
C ILE A 137 -1.72 19.59 -3.44
N THR A 138 -1.45 19.89 -2.18
CA THR A 138 -1.89 21.13 -1.53
C THR A 138 -0.71 22.03 -1.27
N TYR A 139 -0.98 23.33 -1.15
CA TYR A 139 0.03 24.34 -0.94
C TYR A 139 -0.25 25.09 0.37
N GLN A 140 0.78 25.30 1.16
CA GLN A 140 0.67 25.96 2.47
C GLN A 140 1.86 26.89 2.69
N ASN A 141 1.62 28.06 3.31
CA ASN A 141 2.71 28.93 3.76
C ASN A 141 3.49 28.28 4.90
N ASN A 142 4.81 28.48 4.88
CA ASN A 142 5.70 27.97 5.91
C ASN A 142 6.94 28.86 6.00
N ASP A 143 7.15 29.48 7.16
CA ASP A 143 8.25 30.44 7.36
C ASP A 143 9.63 29.78 7.41
N SER A 144 9.68 28.47 7.71
CA SER A 144 10.94 27.71 7.83
C SER A 144 11.32 26.97 6.56
N ILE A 145 10.36 26.69 5.67
CA ILE A 145 10.57 25.86 4.48
C ILE A 145 10.45 26.71 3.22
N PRO A 146 11.48 26.78 2.36
CA PRO A 146 11.43 27.55 1.11
C PRO A 146 10.30 27.13 0.18
N LYS A 147 9.86 28.06 -0.68
CA LYS A 147 8.82 27.81 -1.69
C LYS A 147 9.21 26.64 -2.61
N GLY A 148 8.25 25.75 -2.89
CA GLY A 148 8.41 24.61 -3.80
C GLY A 148 9.03 23.36 -3.16
N ILE A 149 9.23 23.36 -1.84
CA ILE A 149 9.73 22.22 -1.07
C ILE A 149 8.57 21.50 -0.39
N VAL A 150 8.62 20.17 -0.37
CA VAL A 150 7.62 19.33 0.30
C VAL A 150 7.73 19.50 1.83
N ILE A 151 6.66 19.98 2.43
CA ILE A 151 6.48 20.11 3.89
C ILE A 151 6.16 18.75 4.48
N SER A 152 5.18 18.05 3.90
CA SER A 152 4.71 16.77 4.39
C SER A 152 4.17 15.91 3.25
N GLN A 153 4.08 14.61 3.52
CA GLN A 153 3.56 13.61 2.60
C GLN A 153 2.59 12.70 3.34
N ASN A 154 1.66 12.11 2.60
CA ASN A 154 0.82 11.02 3.07
C ASN A 154 0.62 10.04 1.91
N PRO A 155 0.92 8.73 2.06
CA PRO A 155 1.29 8.02 3.29
C PRO A 155 2.72 8.33 3.80
N PRO A 156 3.04 7.98 5.07
CA PRO A 156 4.36 8.23 5.63
C PRO A 156 5.46 7.40 4.94
N PRO A 157 6.71 7.88 4.96
CA PRO A 157 7.84 7.20 4.33
C PRO A 157 8.06 5.79 4.92
N GLY A 158 8.47 4.85 4.06
CA GLY A 158 8.72 3.45 4.42
C GLY A 158 7.47 2.58 4.57
N LYS A 159 6.26 3.17 4.58
CA LYS A 159 5.01 2.40 4.60
C LYS A 159 4.88 1.59 3.30
N ALA A 160 4.61 0.29 3.42
CA ALA A 160 4.26 -0.54 2.27
C ALA A 160 2.83 -0.24 1.83
N VAL A 161 2.63 0.13 0.58
CA VAL A 161 1.32 0.39 -0.03
C VAL A 161 1.21 -0.32 -1.36
N PRO A 162 -0.02 -0.70 -1.80
CA PRO A 162 -0.20 -1.32 -3.10
C PRO A 162 0.40 -0.46 -4.23
N TYR A 163 0.89 -1.10 -5.30
CA TYR A 163 1.29 -0.35 -6.48
C TYR A 163 0.19 0.58 -6.98
N TYR A 164 0.61 1.70 -7.57
CA TYR A 164 -0.24 2.78 -8.06
C TYR A 164 -1.09 3.47 -6.98
N SER A 165 -0.85 3.20 -5.69
CA SER A 165 -1.46 3.98 -4.61
C SER A 165 -1.03 5.45 -4.70
N ASN A 166 -1.95 6.34 -4.35
CA ASN A 166 -1.70 7.78 -4.35
C ASN A 166 -0.81 8.21 -3.18
N VAL A 167 0.12 9.10 -3.45
CA VAL A 167 0.91 9.84 -2.46
C VAL A 167 0.55 11.31 -2.55
N ASP A 168 -0.11 11.82 -1.51
CA ASP A 168 -0.46 13.22 -1.34
C ASP A 168 0.74 14.01 -0.80
N LEU A 169 0.88 15.26 -1.25
CA LEU A 169 1.97 16.16 -0.86
C LEU A 169 1.41 17.49 -0.39
N VAL A 170 2.02 18.04 0.65
CA VAL A 170 1.85 19.45 1.03
C VAL A 170 3.14 20.17 0.68
N ILE A 171 3.04 21.21 -0.14
CA ILE A 171 4.20 21.95 -0.67
C ILE A 171 4.20 23.35 -0.09
N SER A 172 5.40 23.83 0.28
CA SER A 172 5.58 25.16 0.83
C SER A 172 5.38 26.24 -0.23
N LEU A 173 4.61 27.26 0.13
CA LEU A 173 4.55 28.54 -0.58
C LEU A 173 5.67 29.51 -0.17
N GLY A 174 6.49 29.13 0.82
CA GLY A 174 7.43 29.99 1.52
C GLY A 174 6.79 30.75 2.67
N ALA A 175 7.58 31.62 3.29
CA ALA A 175 7.12 32.48 4.39
C ALA A 175 5.89 33.30 3.97
N GLU A 176 4.98 33.51 4.91
CA GLU A 176 3.84 34.38 4.63
C GLU A 176 4.37 35.80 4.43
N ASP A 177 3.94 36.46 3.35
CA ASP A 177 4.38 37.81 3.00
C ASP A 177 3.72 38.88 3.90
N ILE A 178 3.56 38.60 5.21
CA ILE A 178 2.93 39.48 6.18
C ILE A 178 3.99 40.35 6.86
N LEU A 179 3.70 41.64 7.01
CA LEU A 179 4.51 42.60 7.75
C LEU A 179 3.61 43.64 8.46
N LEU A 180 4.18 44.33 9.46
CA LEU A 180 3.49 45.43 10.13
C LEU A 180 3.71 46.73 9.35
N MET A 181 2.63 47.47 9.15
CA MET A 181 2.67 48.74 8.44
C MET A 181 3.54 49.76 9.21
N PRO A 182 4.61 50.29 8.59
CA PRO A 182 5.48 51.26 9.26
C PRO A 182 4.75 52.58 9.52
N ASN A 183 5.28 53.37 10.46
CA ASN A 183 4.84 54.75 10.65
C ASN A 183 5.56 55.67 9.65
N LEU A 184 4.80 56.20 8.71
CA LEU A 184 5.23 57.14 7.68
C LEU A 184 4.80 58.58 7.99
N VAL A 185 3.91 58.78 8.96
CA VAL A 185 3.42 60.12 9.33
C VAL A 185 4.58 60.97 9.85
N GLY A 186 4.70 62.18 9.33
CA GLY A 186 5.79 63.11 9.63
C GLY A 186 7.07 62.89 8.81
N LYS A 187 7.17 61.81 8.02
CA LYS A 187 8.29 61.60 7.08
C LYS A 187 8.05 62.36 5.77
N ASN A 188 9.14 62.64 5.06
CA ASN A 188 9.07 63.15 3.69
C ASN A 188 8.62 62.03 2.72
N TYR A 189 7.86 62.39 1.69
CA TYR A 189 7.46 61.48 0.61
C TYR A 189 8.60 60.60 0.05
N SER A 190 9.78 61.18 -0.19
CA SER A 190 10.92 60.43 -0.74
C SER A 190 11.42 59.34 0.24
N GLU A 191 11.52 59.67 1.52
CA GLU A 191 11.92 58.72 2.57
C GLU A 191 10.89 57.60 2.75
N ALA A 192 9.60 57.96 2.72
CA ALA A 192 8.51 57.00 2.81
C ALA A 192 8.48 56.08 1.59
N GLN A 193 8.74 56.60 0.38
CA GLN A 193 8.84 55.80 -0.82
C GLN A 193 9.97 54.78 -0.74
N SER A 194 11.16 55.18 -0.30
CA SER A 194 12.25 54.23 -0.06
C SER A 194 11.87 53.16 0.96
N THR A 195 11.23 53.56 2.06
CA THR A 195 10.77 52.64 3.11
C THR A 195 9.75 51.62 2.57
N LEU A 196 8.75 52.08 1.83
CA LEU A 196 7.71 51.25 1.23
C LEU A 196 8.30 50.28 0.19
N ASN A 197 9.20 50.76 -0.67
CA ASN A 197 9.87 49.94 -1.69
C ASN A 197 10.70 48.80 -1.06
N VAL A 198 11.46 49.09 0.01
CA VAL A 198 12.24 48.08 0.72
C VAL A 198 11.35 47.00 1.34
N LEU A 199 10.18 47.38 1.83
CA LEU A 199 9.19 46.46 2.40
C LEU A 199 8.33 45.76 1.33
N GLY A 200 8.53 46.06 0.04
CA GLY A 200 7.74 45.50 -1.05
C GLY A 200 6.27 45.95 -1.03
N LEU A 201 5.98 47.13 -0.46
CA LEU A 201 4.67 47.76 -0.46
C LEU A 201 4.55 48.72 -1.66
N GLN A 202 3.33 48.91 -2.17
CA GLN A 202 3.07 49.75 -3.34
C GLN A 202 2.49 51.09 -2.92
N ILE A 203 2.95 52.18 -3.54
CA ILE A 203 2.31 53.50 -3.37
C ILE A 203 1.09 53.54 -4.29
N GLY A 204 -0.07 53.85 -3.71
CA GLY A 204 -1.31 54.09 -4.42
C GLY A 204 -1.58 55.56 -4.65
N GLU A 205 -2.80 55.99 -4.32
CA GLU A 205 -3.23 57.36 -4.45
C GLU A 205 -2.47 58.30 -3.49
N VAL A 206 -1.98 59.41 -4.05
CA VAL A 206 -1.27 60.46 -3.32
C VAL A 206 -2.07 61.75 -3.41
N ASN A 207 -2.62 62.17 -2.27
CA ASN A 207 -3.45 63.37 -2.16
C ASN A 207 -2.73 64.47 -1.37
N TYR A 208 -3.09 65.73 -1.62
CA TYR A 208 -2.48 66.89 -0.96
C TYR A 208 -3.52 67.68 -0.16
N MET A 209 -3.15 68.10 1.04
CA MET A 209 -3.96 68.94 1.92
C MET A 209 -3.16 70.14 2.41
N LYS A 210 -3.79 71.32 2.48
CA LYS A 210 -3.16 72.51 3.06
C LYS A 210 -2.85 72.25 4.53
N ASN A 211 -1.61 72.50 4.93
CA ASN A 211 -1.18 72.40 6.32
C ASN A 211 -0.18 73.50 6.65
N GLU A 212 -0.39 74.21 7.76
CA GLU A 212 0.45 75.36 8.16
C GLU A 212 1.53 74.99 9.17
N THR A 213 1.55 73.73 9.62
CA THR A 213 2.45 73.22 10.66
C THR A 213 3.64 72.45 10.08
N PHE A 214 3.42 71.66 9.04
CA PHE A 214 4.43 70.79 8.43
C PHE A 214 5.01 71.40 7.16
N LEU A 215 6.28 71.10 6.90
CA LEU A 215 6.94 71.44 5.63
C LEU A 215 6.21 70.80 4.44
N PRO A 216 6.26 71.37 3.22
CA PRO A 216 5.67 70.75 2.03
C PRO A 216 6.18 69.32 1.78
N ASN A 217 5.33 68.46 1.20
CA ASN A 217 5.61 67.04 0.91
C ASN A 217 5.85 66.16 2.15
N THR A 218 5.36 66.57 3.31
CA THR A 218 5.35 65.76 4.54
C THR A 218 4.08 64.94 4.63
N ILE A 219 4.18 63.66 4.98
CA ILE A 219 3.02 62.78 5.10
C ILE A 219 2.22 63.15 6.35
N LEU A 220 0.97 63.53 6.15
CA LEU A 220 0.00 63.86 7.19
C LEU A 220 -0.81 62.63 7.59
N LYS A 221 -1.18 61.79 6.62
CA LYS A 221 -1.93 60.56 6.85
C LYS A 221 -1.46 59.46 5.91
N GLN A 222 -1.56 58.24 6.38
CA GLN A 222 -1.36 57.02 5.62
C GLN A 222 -2.56 56.11 5.80
N ASN A 223 -2.81 55.26 4.81
CA ASN A 223 -3.68 54.11 4.93
C ASN A 223 -3.10 52.96 4.10
N PRO A 224 -2.85 51.77 4.66
CA PRO A 224 -3.13 51.32 6.05
C PRO A 224 -2.43 52.10 7.16
N ARG A 225 -2.99 52.08 8.38
CA ARG A 225 -2.45 52.79 9.55
C ARG A 225 -1.20 52.11 10.07
N SER A 226 -0.37 52.85 10.79
CA SER A 226 0.80 52.25 11.43
C SER A 226 0.38 51.13 12.39
N GLY A 227 1.08 49.99 12.33
CA GLY A 227 0.76 48.80 13.11
C GLY A 227 -0.27 47.87 12.49
N ASP A 228 -0.94 48.27 11.39
CA ASP A 228 -1.83 47.37 10.67
C ASP A 228 -1.04 46.21 10.05
N THR A 229 -1.60 45.00 10.11
CA THR A 229 -1.04 43.82 9.45
C THR A 229 -1.31 43.91 7.95
N VAL A 230 -0.24 44.03 7.15
CA VAL A 230 -0.31 44.17 5.69
C VAL A 230 0.46 43.04 5.00
N ARG A 231 0.10 42.74 3.75
CA ARG A 231 0.84 41.78 2.91
C ARG A 231 1.80 42.52 1.97
N LYS A 232 2.85 41.85 1.47
CA LYS A 232 3.61 42.40 0.33
C LYS A 232 2.66 42.73 -0.82
N ASN A 233 3.02 43.77 -1.58
CA ASN A 233 2.22 44.40 -2.62
C ASN A 233 0.92 45.07 -2.13
N THR A 234 0.73 45.25 -0.81
CA THR A 234 -0.39 46.08 -0.31
C THR A 234 -0.20 47.52 -0.80
N ILE A 235 -1.30 48.11 -1.29
CA ILE A 235 -1.34 49.49 -1.77
C ILE A 235 -1.52 50.44 -0.58
N VAL A 236 -0.63 51.41 -0.48
CA VAL A 236 -0.59 52.43 0.57
C VAL A 236 -1.00 53.76 -0.03
N THR A 237 -2.11 54.32 0.46
CA THR A 237 -2.53 55.68 0.10
C THR A 237 -1.95 56.69 1.09
N LEU A 238 -1.50 57.83 0.56
CA LEU A 238 -0.79 58.86 1.32
C LEU A 238 -1.48 60.21 1.14
N ILE A 239 -1.58 60.96 2.23
CA ILE A 239 -2.00 62.36 2.21
C ILE A 239 -0.82 63.21 2.67
N LEU A 240 -0.38 64.14 1.84
CA LEU A 240 0.79 65.00 2.05
C LEU A 240 0.37 66.44 2.32
N SER A 241 1.24 67.21 2.96
CA SER A 241 1.13 68.67 3.06
C SER A 241 1.39 69.33 1.71
N LYS A 242 0.45 70.19 1.30
CA LYS A 242 0.57 71.09 0.15
C LYS A 242 1.42 72.30 0.49
#